data_AF-A0A6G6KAW1-F1
#
_entry.id   AF-A0A6G6KAW1-F1
#
_cell.length_a   1.000
_cell.length_b   1.000
_cell.length_c   1.000
_cell.angle_alpha   90.00
_cell.angle_beta   90.00
_cell.angle_gamma   90.00
#
_symmetry.space_group_name_H-M   'P 1'
#
loop_
_entity.id
_entity.type
_entity.pdbx_description
1 polymer ?
#
loop_
_entity_poly.entity_id
_entity_poly.type
_entity_poly.pdbx_seq_one_letter_code
_entity_poly.pdbx_strand_id
1 'polypeptide(L)'
;MHDLDLWVRDRKQRANLCQALLDRGAVLLQDFHPYCLKFRLEGQIIEITYHNVKDGALVDVLNTFDVALCAMGARFQRGRLAEVHVTDECWQSIRAKEVRLLDSYFCFIGLERPASLLRSLHRMGQKAAELGYQVNSDHEHRLWEIYWKEYTEEERRTAMDLYFDTMVAYKGQHDERIVHRASVSYVPIPKAQGDAMPLPIAPRGLRVQPA
;
A
#
# COMPACT_ATOMS: atom_id res chain seq x y z
N MET A 1 2.80 -2.16 19.29
CA MET A 1 1.54 -2.49 18.59
C MET A 1 1.97 -3.05 17.24
N HIS A 2 1.65 -4.30 16.92
CA HIS A 2 2.09 -4.94 15.69
C HIS A 2 0.91 -5.03 14.74
N ASP A 3 0.94 -4.21 13.69
CA ASP A 3 -0.07 -4.23 12.65
C ASP A 3 0.19 -5.43 11.73
N LEU A 4 -0.87 -6.10 11.27
CA LEU A 4 -0.79 -7.24 10.37
C LEU A 4 -1.39 -6.89 9.01
N ASP A 5 -0.54 -6.81 7.99
CA ASP A 5 -0.96 -6.57 6.62
C ASP A 5 -1.24 -7.90 5.91
N LEU A 6 -2.47 -8.03 5.39
CA LEU A 6 -2.95 -9.23 4.72
C LEU A 6 -3.35 -8.91 3.29
N TRP A 7 -2.78 -9.67 2.35
CA TRP A 7 -3.30 -9.79 1.00
C TRP A 7 -4.15 -11.05 0.89
N VAL A 8 -5.29 -10.94 0.21
CA VAL A 8 -6.16 -12.07 -0.10
C VAL A 8 -6.40 -12.15 -1.59
N ARG A 9 -6.09 -13.32 -2.15
CA ARG A 9 -6.02 -13.57 -3.59
C ARG A 9 -7.28 -13.17 -4.35
N ASP A 10 -8.43 -13.61 -3.87
CA ASP A 10 -9.70 -13.41 -4.56
C ASP A 10 -10.77 -12.76 -3.66
N ARG A 11 -11.77 -12.16 -4.29
CA ARG A 11 -12.85 -11.43 -3.60
C ARG A 11 -13.66 -12.32 -2.67
N LYS A 12 -13.87 -13.59 -3.05
CA LYS A 12 -14.66 -14.55 -2.26
C LYS A 12 -13.94 -14.93 -0.97
N GLN A 13 -12.65 -15.25 -1.07
CA GLN A 13 -11.79 -15.53 0.07
C GLN A 13 -11.65 -14.31 0.98
N ARG A 14 -11.56 -13.11 0.39
CA ARG A 14 -11.52 -11.86 1.18
C ARG A 14 -12.79 -11.65 1.98
N ALA A 15 -13.96 -11.83 1.36
CA ALA A 15 -15.24 -11.75 2.06
C ALA A 15 -15.34 -12.81 3.17
N ASN A 16 -14.93 -14.05 2.89
CA ASN A 16 -14.89 -15.11 3.90
C ASN A 16 -13.96 -14.78 5.07
N LEU A 17 -12.77 -14.20 4.80
CA LEU A 17 -11.84 -13.77 5.84
C LEU A 17 -12.43 -12.63 6.69
N CYS A 18 -13.02 -11.63 6.05
CA CYS A 18 -13.68 -10.52 6.74
C CYS A 18 -14.80 -11.02 7.65
N GLN A 19 -15.65 -11.92 7.15
CA GLN A 19 -16.71 -12.52 7.95
C GLN A 19 -16.14 -13.33 9.11
N ALA A 20 -15.12 -14.17 8.88
CA ALA A 20 -14.49 -14.96 9.94
C ALA A 20 -13.81 -14.09 11.03
N LEU A 21 -13.31 -12.90 10.68
CA LEU A 21 -12.81 -11.93 11.64
C LEU A 21 -13.94 -11.33 12.47
N LEU A 22 -15.04 -10.91 11.84
CA LEU A 22 -16.23 -10.40 12.53
C LEU A 22 -16.82 -11.45 13.47
N ASP A 23 -16.91 -12.71 13.04
CA ASP A 23 -17.41 -13.83 13.84
C ASP A 23 -16.50 -14.11 15.06
N ARG A 24 -15.21 -13.79 14.95
CA ARG A 24 -14.25 -13.82 16.07
C ARG A 24 -14.30 -12.58 16.97
N GLY A 25 -15.19 -11.63 16.71
CA GLY A 25 -15.34 -10.40 17.50
C GLY A 25 -14.44 -9.25 17.05
N ALA A 26 -13.86 -9.32 15.85
CA ALA A 26 -13.12 -8.18 15.30
C ALA A 26 -14.07 -7.00 15.02
N VAL A 27 -13.58 -5.78 15.26
CA VAL A 27 -14.31 -4.54 14.99
C VAL A 27 -13.75 -3.92 13.72
N LEU A 28 -14.62 -3.70 12.72
CA LEU A 28 -14.26 -2.91 11.54
C LEU A 28 -14.10 -1.44 11.95
N LEU A 29 -12.90 -0.89 11.72
CA LEU A 29 -12.62 0.53 11.92
C LEU A 29 -13.20 1.33 10.74
N GLN A 30 -13.49 2.62 10.92
CA GLN A 30 -14.10 3.48 9.88
C GLN A 30 -13.12 4.51 9.30
N ASP A 31 -11.91 4.61 9.84
CA ASP A 31 -10.85 5.56 9.48
C ASP A 31 -9.82 4.98 8.50
N PHE A 32 -10.26 4.16 7.55
CA PHE A 32 -9.37 3.43 6.67
C PHE A 32 -9.23 4.06 5.28
N HIS A 33 -8.07 3.84 4.67
CA HIS A 33 -7.78 4.22 3.31
C HIS A 33 -8.70 3.44 2.35
N PRO A 34 -9.26 4.04 1.28
CA PRO A 34 -10.24 3.39 0.38
C PRO A 34 -9.81 2.09 -0.31
N TYR A 35 -8.56 1.63 -0.15
CA TYR A 35 -8.04 0.38 -0.73
C TYR A 35 -7.60 -0.64 0.32
N CYS A 36 -8.05 -0.48 1.57
CA CYS A 36 -7.88 -1.49 2.60
C CYS A 36 -9.13 -1.56 3.48
N LEU A 37 -9.33 -2.68 4.16
CA LEU A 37 -10.19 -2.76 5.34
C LEU A 37 -9.31 -2.86 6.57
N LYS A 38 -9.66 -2.14 7.63
CA LYS A 38 -8.96 -2.22 8.91
C LYS A 38 -9.85 -2.83 9.97
N PHE A 39 -9.39 -3.91 10.57
CA PHE A 39 -10.06 -4.56 11.69
C PHE A 39 -9.22 -4.42 12.95
N ARG A 40 -9.89 -4.28 14.10
CA ARG A 40 -9.27 -4.42 15.41
C ARG A 40 -9.76 -5.73 16.05
N LEU A 41 -8.83 -6.63 16.36
CA LEU A 41 -9.10 -7.89 17.04
C LEU A 41 -8.10 -8.02 18.20
N GLU A 42 -8.59 -8.16 19.43
CA GLU A 42 -7.75 -8.36 20.63
C GLU A 42 -6.62 -7.31 20.79
N GLY A 43 -6.88 -6.06 20.38
CA GLY A 43 -5.91 -4.96 20.43
C GLY A 43 -4.92 -4.93 19.25
N GLN A 44 -4.94 -5.92 18.36
CA GLN A 44 -4.17 -5.94 17.12
C GLN A 44 -4.94 -5.26 15.99
N ILE A 45 -4.24 -4.51 15.12
CA ILE A 45 -4.79 -4.02 13.85
C ILE A 45 -4.47 -5.03 12.75
N ILE A 46 -5.50 -5.40 11.99
CA ILE A 46 -5.39 -6.25 10.81
C ILE A 46 -5.84 -5.42 9.62
N GLU A 47 -4.93 -5.15 8.70
CA GLU A 47 -5.23 -4.48 7.44
C GLU A 47 -5.39 -5.54 6.34
N ILE A 48 -6.51 -5.49 5.61
CA ILE A 48 -6.77 -6.38 4.47
C ILE A 48 -6.82 -5.52 3.21
N THR A 49 -5.82 -5.65 2.36
CA THR A 49 -5.72 -4.78 1.17
C THR A 49 -6.67 -5.24 0.06
N TYR A 50 -7.30 -4.27 -0.59
CA TYR A 50 -7.98 -4.42 -1.88
C TYR A 50 -6.97 -4.21 -3.01
N HIS A 51 -5.91 -5.03 -3.07
CA HIS A 51 -5.02 -4.95 -4.23
C HIS A 51 -5.73 -5.47 -5.48
N ASN A 52 -5.58 -4.74 -6.59
CA ASN A 52 -6.15 -5.08 -7.90
C ASN A 52 -5.32 -6.09 -8.68
N VAL A 53 -4.36 -6.77 -8.04
CA VAL A 53 -3.70 -7.90 -8.66
C VAL A 53 -4.74 -9.01 -8.76
N LYS A 54 -5.33 -9.16 -9.96
CA LYS A 54 -6.20 -10.28 -10.31
C LYS A 54 -5.53 -11.58 -9.89
N ASP A 55 -6.26 -12.50 -9.27
CA ASP A 55 -5.93 -13.91 -9.00
C ASP A 55 -4.46 -14.34 -9.24
N GLY A 56 -3.50 -13.70 -8.56
CA GLY A 56 -2.06 -13.84 -8.84
C GLY A 56 -1.33 -14.82 -7.92
N ALA A 57 -0.05 -15.03 -8.21
CA ALA A 57 0.91 -15.62 -7.29
C ALA A 57 1.42 -14.58 -6.28
N LEU A 58 2.04 -15.02 -5.19
CA LEU A 58 2.61 -14.13 -4.17
C LEU A 58 3.63 -13.15 -4.80
N VAL A 59 4.48 -13.66 -5.69
CA VAL A 59 5.49 -12.86 -6.41
C VAL A 59 4.88 -11.71 -7.21
N ASP A 60 3.70 -11.89 -7.81
CA ASP A 60 3.04 -10.84 -8.60
C ASP A 60 2.65 -9.65 -7.73
N VAL A 61 2.21 -9.93 -6.49
CA VAL A 61 1.86 -8.90 -5.51
C VAL A 61 3.11 -8.19 -5.01
N LEU A 62 4.15 -8.95 -4.66
CA LEU A 62 5.40 -8.39 -4.16
C LEU A 62 6.09 -7.49 -5.19
N ASN A 63 5.96 -7.81 -6.48
CA ASN A 63 6.48 -6.99 -7.58
C ASN A 63 5.76 -5.64 -7.77
N THR A 64 4.64 -5.41 -7.08
CA THR A 64 3.94 -4.10 -7.09
C THR A 64 4.50 -3.10 -6.09
N PHE A 65 5.39 -3.53 -5.19
CA PHE A 65 6.02 -2.64 -4.23
C PHE A 65 7.10 -1.78 -4.89
N ASP A 66 7.34 -0.61 -4.30
CA ASP A 66 8.41 0.30 -4.71
C ASP A 66 9.74 -0.08 -4.06
N VAL A 67 9.78 -0.10 -2.72
CA VAL A 67 10.97 -0.36 -1.91
C VAL A 67 11.20 -1.86 -1.78
N ALA A 68 12.41 -2.31 -2.12
CA ALA A 68 12.76 -3.73 -2.14
C ALA A 68 12.62 -4.40 -0.76
N LEU A 69 12.96 -3.69 0.33
CA LEU A 69 12.81 -4.18 1.70
C LEU A 69 11.34 -4.39 2.12
N CYS A 70 10.38 -3.82 1.40
CA CYS A 70 8.96 -4.05 1.63
C CYS A 70 8.40 -5.21 0.79
N ALA A 71 9.18 -5.72 -0.17
CA ALA A 71 8.76 -6.73 -1.13
C ALA A 71 9.08 -8.16 -0.66
N MET A 72 8.67 -8.47 0.57
CA MET A 72 8.77 -9.82 1.13
C MET A 72 7.41 -10.27 1.65
N GLY A 73 7.14 -11.56 1.56
CA GLY A 73 5.84 -12.08 1.96
C GLY A 73 5.82 -13.57 2.20
N ALA A 74 4.75 -14.01 2.84
CA ALA A 74 4.48 -15.40 3.14
C ALA A 74 3.03 -15.72 2.78
N ARG A 75 2.80 -16.86 2.12
CA ARG A 75 1.46 -17.36 1.82
C ARG A 75 1.08 -18.44 2.80
N PHE A 76 0.01 -18.21 3.54
CA PHE A 76 -0.62 -19.21 4.38
C PHE A 76 -1.79 -19.85 3.65
N GLN A 77 -1.86 -21.18 3.65
CA GLN A 77 -2.94 -21.93 3.04
C GLN A 77 -3.30 -23.13 3.93
N ARG A 78 -4.60 -23.29 4.23
CA ARG A 78 -5.13 -24.40 5.07
C ARG A 78 -4.39 -24.52 6.42
N GLY A 79 -4.14 -23.38 7.07
CA GLY A 79 -3.50 -23.33 8.39
C GLY A 79 -2.00 -23.65 8.40
N ARG A 80 -1.36 -23.70 7.23
CA ARG A 80 0.08 -23.96 7.11
C ARG A 80 0.75 -22.90 6.25
N LEU A 81 2.02 -22.63 6.53
CA LEU A 81 2.87 -21.85 5.66
C LEU A 81 3.10 -22.65 4.37
N ALA A 82 2.63 -22.13 3.24
CA ALA A 82 2.70 -22.79 1.94
C ALA A 82 3.88 -22.26 1.09
N GLU A 83 4.23 -20.99 1.26
CA GLU A 83 5.23 -20.31 0.44
C GLU A 83 5.81 -19.13 1.22
N VAL A 84 7.10 -18.87 1.03
CA VAL A 84 7.77 -17.64 1.46
C VAL A 84 8.53 -17.11 0.26
N HIS A 85 8.45 -15.81 0.04
CA HIS A 85 9.16 -15.16 -1.04
C HIS A 85 9.85 -13.90 -0.54
N VAL A 86 11.12 -13.76 -0.90
CA VAL A 86 11.96 -12.59 -0.64
C VAL A 86 12.69 -12.32 -1.95
N THR A 87 12.53 -11.12 -2.51
CA THR A 87 13.15 -10.76 -3.78
C THR A 87 14.68 -10.67 -3.66
N ASP A 88 15.38 -10.83 -4.78
CA ASP A 88 16.84 -10.74 -4.80
C ASP A 88 17.32 -9.33 -4.43
N GLU A 89 16.60 -8.30 -4.86
CA GLU A 89 16.85 -6.90 -4.54
C GLU A 89 16.67 -6.63 -3.04
N CYS A 90 15.75 -7.33 -2.37
CA CYS A 90 15.62 -7.28 -0.92
C CYS A 90 16.87 -7.86 -0.26
N TRP A 91 17.35 -9.02 -0.71
CA TRP A 91 18.59 -9.60 -0.20
C TRP A 91 19.81 -8.70 -0.44
N GLN A 92 19.89 -8.07 -1.61
CA GLN A 92 20.95 -7.10 -1.91
C GLN A 92 20.88 -5.89 -0.98
N SER A 93 19.69 -5.36 -0.73
CA SER A 93 19.44 -4.24 0.20
C SER A 93 19.93 -4.58 1.61
N ILE A 94 19.58 -5.77 2.12
CA ILE A 94 20.01 -6.24 3.44
C ILE A 94 21.54 -6.40 3.50
N ARG A 95 22.15 -7.03 2.50
CA ARG A 95 23.60 -7.28 2.47
C ARG A 95 24.41 -5.99 2.39
N ALA A 96 23.96 -5.04 1.58
CA ALA A 96 24.64 -3.76 1.39
C ALA A 96 24.32 -2.73 2.49
N LYS A 97 23.29 -2.99 3.34
CA LYS A 97 22.69 -2.00 4.24
C LYS A 97 22.25 -0.74 3.51
N GLU A 98 21.61 -0.95 2.37
CA GLU A 98 21.10 0.10 1.50
C GLU A 98 19.61 -0.09 1.26
N VAL A 99 18.87 1.00 1.14
CA VAL A 99 17.48 0.99 0.68
C VAL A 99 17.48 1.11 -0.82
N ARG A 100 17.03 0.03 -1.48
CA ARG A 100 16.87 -0.06 -2.94
C ARG A 100 15.40 -0.08 -3.32
N LEU A 101 15.15 0.17 -4.59
CA LEU A 101 13.85 -0.03 -5.24
C LEU A 101 13.87 -1.37 -5.98
N LEU A 102 12.70 -1.94 -6.24
CA LEU A 102 12.56 -3.07 -7.16
C LEU A 102 12.81 -2.64 -8.60
N ASP A 103 13.38 -3.53 -9.41
CA ASP A 103 13.54 -3.27 -10.85
C ASP A 103 12.19 -3.15 -11.55
N SER A 104 11.19 -3.94 -11.12
CA SER A 104 9.80 -3.84 -11.59
C SER A 104 9.22 -2.44 -11.40
N TYR A 105 9.61 -1.74 -10.33
CA TYR A 105 9.15 -0.39 -10.04
C TYR A 105 9.76 0.63 -11.00
N PHE A 106 11.03 0.49 -11.38
CA PHE A 106 11.61 1.34 -12.43
C PHE A 106 10.95 1.15 -13.78
N CYS A 107 10.63 -0.10 -14.15
CA CYS A 107 9.86 -0.37 -15.36
C CYS A 107 8.49 0.30 -15.31
N PHE A 108 7.79 0.18 -14.17
CA PHE A 108 6.49 0.82 -13.97
C PHE A 108 6.56 2.34 -14.11
N ILE A 109 7.52 3.00 -13.44
CA ILE A 109 7.67 4.46 -13.52
C ILE A 109 7.96 4.91 -14.95
N GLY A 110 8.87 4.24 -15.65
CA GLY A 110 9.25 4.65 -17.01
C GLY A 110 8.09 4.59 -18.01
N LEU A 111 7.10 3.72 -17.75
CA LEU A 111 5.92 3.57 -18.59
C LEU A 111 4.78 4.50 -18.17
N GLU A 112 4.49 4.59 -16.88
CA GLU A 112 3.26 5.19 -16.36
C GLU A 112 3.47 6.59 -15.76
N ARG A 113 4.73 6.99 -15.52
CA ARG A 113 5.12 8.29 -14.93
C ARG A 113 4.22 8.69 -13.77
N PRO A 114 4.09 7.84 -12.74
CA PRO A 114 3.13 8.06 -11.68
C PRO A 114 3.47 9.33 -10.89
N ALA A 115 2.45 10.12 -10.55
CA ALA A 115 2.61 11.30 -9.69
C ALA A 115 3.14 10.93 -8.27
N SER A 116 3.11 9.65 -7.91
CA SER A 116 3.60 9.12 -6.63
C SER A 116 5.12 8.91 -6.56
N LEU A 117 5.90 9.18 -7.62
CA LEU A 117 7.36 9.01 -7.62
C LEU A 117 8.05 9.70 -6.43
N LEU A 118 7.68 10.95 -6.14
CA LEU A 118 8.25 11.71 -5.02
C LEU A 118 7.99 11.07 -3.65
N ARG A 119 6.86 10.34 -3.52
CA ARG A 119 6.55 9.58 -2.30
C ARG A 119 7.50 8.39 -2.16
N SER A 120 7.87 7.72 -3.24
CA SER A 120 8.83 6.62 -3.16
C SER A 120 10.23 7.11 -2.81
N LEU A 121 10.68 8.25 -3.35
CA LEU A 121 11.92 8.94 -2.88
C LEU A 121 11.86 9.22 -1.37
N HIS A 122 10.76 9.81 -0.89
CA HIS A 122 10.59 10.06 0.53
C HIS A 122 10.65 8.77 1.36
N ARG A 123 9.95 7.72 0.93
CA ARG A 123 9.93 6.43 1.62
C ARG A 123 11.31 5.79 1.68
N MET A 124 12.14 5.93 0.64
CA MET A 124 13.53 5.47 0.68
C MET A 124 14.28 6.14 1.83
N GLY A 125 14.22 7.47 1.93
CA GLY A 125 14.86 8.23 3.02
C GLY A 125 14.33 7.85 4.41
N GLN A 126 13.01 7.71 4.55
CA GLN A 126 12.40 7.29 5.82
C GLN A 126 12.85 5.88 6.25
N LYS A 127 12.82 4.90 5.32
CA LYS A 127 13.26 3.54 5.66
C LYS A 127 14.76 3.49 5.96
N ALA A 128 15.57 4.26 5.25
CA ALA A 128 17.00 4.37 5.51
C ALA A 128 17.25 4.88 6.94
N ALA A 129 16.57 5.97 7.33
CA ALA A 129 16.66 6.52 8.68
C ALA A 129 16.16 5.55 9.77
N GLU A 130 15.03 4.87 9.54
CA GLU A 130 14.47 3.90 10.50
C GLU A 130 15.39 2.71 10.75
N LEU A 131 16.02 2.19 9.69
CA LEU A 131 16.84 0.98 9.76
C LEU A 131 18.33 1.27 10.03
N GLY A 132 18.74 2.55 10.03
CA GLY A 132 20.15 2.93 10.05
C GLY A 132 20.90 2.49 8.78
N TYR A 133 20.19 2.44 7.66
CA TYR A 133 20.72 2.10 6.33
C TYR A 133 21.03 3.37 5.56
N GLN A 134 21.73 3.24 4.43
CA GLN A 134 21.89 4.32 3.46
C GLN A 134 20.84 4.22 2.36
N VAL A 135 20.53 5.33 1.70
CA VAL A 135 19.78 5.29 0.43
C VAL A 135 20.77 4.87 -0.66
N ASN A 136 20.39 3.93 -1.52
CA ASN A 136 21.23 3.60 -2.68
C ASN A 136 21.28 4.80 -3.64
N SER A 137 22.48 5.35 -3.86
CA SER A 137 22.67 6.60 -4.62
C SER A 137 22.28 6.47 -6.09
N ASP A 138 22.51 5.31 -6.69
CA ASP A 138 22.23 5.09 -8.12
C ASP A 138 20.72 5.05 -8.36
N HIS A 139 19.98 4.38 -7.47
CA HIS A 139 18.53 4.32 -7.54
C HIS A 139 17.89 5.69 -7.29
N GLU A 140 18.37 6.44 -6.29
CA GLU A 140 17.92 7.81 -6.02
C GLU A 140 18.20 8.72 -7.21
N HIS A 141 19.43 8.71 -7.74
CA HIS A 141 19.83 9.50 -8.89
C HIS A 141 18.93 9.20 -10.10
N ARG A 142 18.70 7.92 -10.39
CA ARG A 142 17.83 7.50 -11.50
C ARG A 142 16.40 8.01 -11.35
N LEU A 143 15.83 7.99 -10.14
CA LEU A 143 14.50 8.57 -9.91
C LEU A 143 14.48 10.08 -10.16
N TRP A 144 15.50 10.81 -9.72
CA TRP A 144 15.62 12.24 -10.00
C TRP A 144 15.79 12.53 -11.49
N GLU A 145 16.57 11.72 -12.20
CA GLU A 145 16.71 11.86 -13.65
C GLU A 145 15.37 11.68 -14.36
N ILE A 146 14.61 10.63 -14.03
CA ILE A 146 13.27 10.42 -14.59
C ILE A 146 12.36 11.61 -14.30
N TYR A 147 12.30 12.05 -13.04
CA TYR A 147 11.47 13.17 -12.62
C TYR A 147 11.82 14.47 -13.35
N TRP A 148 13.10 14.77 -13.56
CA TRP A 148 13.49 16.04 -14.20
C TRP A 148 13.50 15.99 -15.73
N LYS A 149 13.80 14.84 -16.32
CA LYS A 149 13.96 14.70 -17.78
C LYS A 149 12.71 14.19 -18.48
N GLU A 150 11.97 13.29 -17.87
CA GLU A 150 10.85 12.60 -18.52
C GLU A 150 9.48 13.20 -18.16
N TYR A 151 9.35 13.81 -16.99
CA TYR A 151 8.10 14.46 -16.60
C TYR A 151 8.03 15.87 -17.20
N THR A 152 6.88 16.19 -17.78
CA THR A 152 6.49 17.54 -18.14
C THR A 152 6.33 18.43 -16.91
N GLU A 153 6.30 19.75 -17.10
CA GLU A 153 6.10 20.69 -16.00
C GLU A 153 4.77 20.47 -15.26
N GLU A 154 3.70 20.13 -15.97
CA GLU A 154 2.39 19.83 -15.38
C GLU A 154 2.42 18.53 -14.56
N GLU A 155 3.07 17.48 -15.06
CA GLU A 155 3.24 16.22 -14.32
C GLU A 155 4.09 16.43 -13.05
N ARG A 156 5.17 17.21 -13.15
CA ARG A 156 6.01 17.56 -11.99
C ARG A 156 5.22 18.33 -10.93
N ARG A 157 4.41 19.31 -11.36
CA ARG A 157 3.52 20.07 -10.46
C ARG A 157 2.51 19.14 -9.80
N THR A 158 1.85 18.29 -10.58
CA THR A 158 0.90 17.29 -10.05
C THR A 158 1.54 16.37 -9.02
N ALA A 159 2.76 15.89 -9.28
CA ALA A 159 3.50 15.05 -8.35
C ALA A 159 3.86 15.79 -7.05
N MET A 160 4.27 17.06 -7.15
CA MET A 160 4.54 17.91 -5.98
C MET A 160 3.26 18.15 -5.17
N ASP A 161 2.18 18.57 -5.80
CA ASP A 161 0.90 18.84 -5.15
C ASP A 161 0.43 17.58 -4.42
N LEU A 162 0.48 16.42 -5.08
CA LEU A 162 0.11 15.15 -4.46
C LEU A 162 1.01 14.78 -3.27
N TYR A 163 2.32 14.98 -3.40
CA TYR A 163 3.27 14.73 -2.32
C TYR A 163 2.96 15.60 -1.10
N PHE A 164 2.72 16.90 -1.29
CA PHE A 164 2.38 17.81 -0.19
C PHE A 164 1.02 17.48 0.42
N ASP A 165 0.00 17.25 -0.40
CA ASP A 165 -1.32 16.87 0.07
C ASP A 165 -1.26 15.59 0.93
N THR A 166 -0.47 14.59 0.51
CA THR A 166 -0.45 13.30 1.21
C THR A 166 0.52 13.23 2.39
N MET A 167 1.64 13.95 2.36
CA MET A 167 2.68 13.86 3.39
C MET A 167 2.64 15.00 4.40
N VAL A 168 2.21 16.20 4.01
CA VAL A 168 2.11 17.36 4.91
C VAL A 168 0.74 17.41 5.59
N ALA A 169 -0.36 17.11 4.88
CA ALA A 169 -1.69 17.06 5.50
C ALA A 169 -1.88 15.85 6.45
N TYR A 170 -1.03 14.82 6.36
CA TYR A 170 -1.02 13.68 7.29
C TYR A 170 -0.71 14.10 8.73
N LYS A 171 -0.10 15.27 8.95
CA LYS A 171 0.09 15.86 10.29
C LYS A 171 -1.12 16.66 10.78
N GLY A 172 -2.15 16.86 9.96
CA GLY A 172 -3.21 17.84 10.20
C GLY A 172 -4.62 17.27 10.34
N GLN A 173 -5.11 16.46 9.40
CA GLN A 173 -6.48 15.91 9.40
C GLN A 173 -6.66 15.01 8.16
N HIS A 174 -7.30 13.86 8.32
CA HIS A 174 -7.67 12.99 7.21
C HIS A 174 -8.83 13.61 6.41
N ASP A 175 -8.55 14.35 5.34
CA ASP A 175 -9.56 14.66 4.31
C ASP A 175 -9.61 13.49 3.31
N GLU A 176 -10.77 12.80 3.24
CA GLU A 176 -11.03 11.66 2.35
C GLU A 176 -10.73 11.97 0.88
N ARG A 177 -10.83 13.24 0.45
CA ARG A 177 -10.56 13.66 -0.94
C ARG A 177 -9.08 13.59 -1.30
N ILE A 178 -8.20 13.83 -0.34
CA ILE A 178 -6.74 13.79 -0.51
C ILE A 178 -6.27 12.35 -0.71
N VAL A 179 -6.84 11.42 0.06
CA VAL A 179 -6.53 9.99 0.00
C VAL A 179 -6.97 9.37 -1.34
N HIS A 180 -8.11 9.83 -1.89
CA HIS A 180 -8.55 9.43 -3.23
C HIS A 180 -7.64 9.92 -4.37
N ARG A 181 -7.08 11.14 -4.31
CA ARG A 181 -6.12 11.62 -5.34
C ARG A 181 -4.80 10.84 -5.33
N ALA A 182 -4.29 10.50 -4.15
CA ALA A 182 -3.05 9.73 -3.93
C ALA A 182 -3.04 8.35 -4.58
N SER A 183 -4.23 7.81 -4.79
CA SER A 183 -4.46 6.44 -5.16
C SER A 183 -5.04 6.26 -6.56
N VAL A 184 -5.60 7.33 -7.13
CA VAL A 184 -5.81 7.45 -8.58
C VAL A 184 -4.45 7.51 -9.33
N SER A 185 -3.36 7.83 -8.63
CA SER A 185 -1.98 7.86 -9.17
C SER A 185 -1.21 6.54 -9.01
N TYR A 186 -1.79 5.55 -8.34
CA TYR A 186 -1.48 4.15 -8.65
C TYR A 186 -2.31 3.80 -9.88
N VAL A 187 -1.74 3.03 -10.83
CA VAL A 187 -2.38 2.50 -12.06
C VAL A 187 -3.88 2.80 -12.07
N PRO A 188 -4.43 3.67 -12.95
CA PRO A 188 -5.85 3.96 -12.95
C PRO A 188 -6.61 2.65 -12.96
N ILE A 189 -7.19 2.35 -11.81
CA ILE A 189 -7.92 1.11 -11.59
C ILE A 189 -9.15 1.29 -12.47
N PRO A 190 -9.37 0.45 -13.49
CA PRO A 190 -10.64 0.49 -14.21
C PRO A 190 -11.70 0.43 -13.13
N LYS A 191 -12.62 1.42 -13.07
CA LYS A 191 -13.71 1.43 -12.09
C LYS A 191 -14.20 0.00 -11.97
N ALA A 192 -14.01 -0.62 -10.81
CA ALA A 192 -14.43 -1.99 -10.60
C ALA A 192 -15.94 -1.97 -10.79
N GLN A 193 -16.40 -2.31 -11.99
CA GLN A 193 -17.81 -2.41 -12.32
C GLN A 193 -18.36 -3.49 -11.40
N GLY A 194 -19.04 -3.06 -10.32
CA GLY A 194 -19.66 -3.97 -9.36
C GLY A 194 -18.91 -4.19 -8.03
N ASP A 195 -17.94 -3.36 -7.66
CA ASP A 195 -17.50 -3.30 -6.25
C ASP A 195 -18.50 -2.48 -5.42
N ALA A 196 -19.67 -3.08 -5.21
CA ALA A 196 -20.41 -2.82 -4.00
C ALA A 196 -19.52 -3.24 -2.82
N MET A 197 -19.37 -2.36 -1.82
CA MET A 197 -18.84 -2.69 -0.50
C MET A 197 -19.34 -4.10 -0.12
N PRO A 198 -18.45 -5.06 0.18
CA PRO A 198 -18.86 -6.46 0.41
C PRO A 198 -19.76 -6.62 1.64
N LEU A 199 -19.93 -5.57 2.43
CA LEU A 199 -20.80 -5.54 3.60
C LEU A 199 -21.79 -4.37 3.45
N PRO A 200 -23.10 -4.60 3.55
CA PRO A 200 -24.04 -3.52 3.80
C PRO A 200 -23.68 -2.91 5.16
N ILE A 201 -22.99 -1.78 5.15
CA ILE A 201 -22.88 -0.95 6.36
C ILE A 201 -24.29 -0.43 6.62
N ALA A 202 -24.92 -0.90 7.70
CA ALA A 202 -26.21 -0.36 8.13
C ALA A 202 -26.05 1.15 8.33
N PRO A 203 -26.91 2.00 7.74
CA PRO A 203 -26.90 3.42 8.03
C PRO A 203 -27.12 3.61 9.53
N ARG A 204 -26.30 4.48 10.13
CA ARG A 204 -26.29 4.76 11.57
C ARG A 204 -27.71 4.93 12.12
N GLY A 205 -28.14 3.97 12.94
CA GLY A 205 -29.19 4.20 13.93
C GLY A 205 -28.61 5.08 15.03
N LEU A 206 -29.17 6.27 15.19
CA LEU A 206 -29.09 7.07 16.41
C LEU A 206 -29.50 6.19 17.59
N ARG A 207 -28.53 5.66 18.35
CA ARG A 207 -28.79 5.23 19.72
C ARG A 207 -28.69 6.46 20.61
N VAL A 208 -29.84 7.03 20.92
CA VAL A 208 -30.01 7.91 22.08
C VAL A 208 -29.71 7.06 23.31
N GLN A 209 -28.73 7.47 24.11
CA GLN A 209 -28.46 6.85 25.41
C GLN A 209 -29.67 7.10 26.33
N PRO A 210 -30.16 6.09 27.08
CA PRO A 210 -31.13 6.34 28.14
C PRO A 210 -30.46 7.06 29.30
N ALA A 211 -31.19 8.03 29.86
CA ALA A 211 -30.88 8.70 31.12
C ALA A 211 -31.04 7.78 32.32
#